data_AF-A0A8B9E591-F1
#
_entry.id   AF-A0A8B9E591-F1
#
_cell.length_a   1.000
_cell.length_b   1.000
_cell.length_c   1.000
_cell.angle_alpha   90.00
_cell.angle_beta   90.00
_cell.angle_gamma   90.00
#
_symmetry.space_group_name_H-M   'P 1'
#
loop_
_entity.id
_entity.type
_entity.pdbx_description
1 polymer ?
#
loop_
_entity_poly.entity_id
_entity_poly.type
_entity_poly.pdbx_seq_one_letter_code
_entity_poly.pdbx_strand_id
1 'polypeptide(L)'
;AAWRGAASAPALPQLGALLREMYVPGKLSDVERVLIDVGTGYYVEKTANDARDFFKRKIDFLTKQMEKIQPALQEKHAMKQAVVEMMSQKIQQLTTLGAAQGATTKA
;
A
#
# COMPACT_ATOMS: atom_id res chain seq x y z
N ALA A 1 -12.68 11.48 50.36
CA ALA A 1 -11.47 11.47 51.20
C ALA A 1 -10.43 10.61 50.49
N ALA A 2 -9.59 11.17 49.63
CA ALA A 2 -8.33 11.83 49.96
C ALA A 2 -7.32 10.87 50.60
N TRP A 3 -6.41 10.31 49.80
CA TRP A 3 -5.01 10.11 50.16
C TRP A 3 -4.14 10.29 48.91
N ARG A 4 -3.49 11.45 48.87
CA ARG A 4 -2.40 11.81 47.96
C ARG A 4 -1.11 11.17 48.46
N GLY A 5 -0.23 10.82 47.52
CA GLY A 5 1.20 11.15 47.63
C GLY A 5 2.19 10.00 47.81
N ALA A 6 2.87 9.66 46.72
CA ALA A 6 4.29 9.33 46.73
C ALA A 6 4.93 9.65 45.35
N ALA A 7 5.66 10.77 45.31
CA ALA A 7 6.93 11.04 44.59
C ALA A 7 7.14 10.45 43.18
N SER A 8 7.06 11.27 42.12
CA SER A 8 8.14 12.09 41.51
C SER A 8 9.05 11.35 40.52
N ALA A 9 8.64 11.34 39.24
CA ALA A 9 9.56 11.25 38.11
C ALA A 9 9.32 12.51 37.22
N PRO A 10 10.36 13.26 36.82
CA PRO A 10 10.17 14.43 35.98
C PRO A 10 9.86 13.95 34.56
N ALA A 11 8.58 13.93 34.19
CA ALA A 11 8.19 13.75 32.81
C ALA A 11 8.57 15.03 32.06
N LEU A 12 9.61 14.93 31.23
CA LEU A 12 10.06 15.94 30.27
C LEU A 12 8.85 16.57 29.54
N PRO A 13 8.90 17.87 29.20
CA PRO A 13 7.81 18.54 28.52
C PRO A 13 7.51 17.82 27.21
N GLN A 14 6.33 17.19 27.15
CA GLN A 14 5.75 16.62 25.94
C GLN A 14 5.36 17.75 24.99
N LEU A 15 6.36 18.40 24.39
CA LEU A 15 6.23 19.30 23.25
C LEU A 15 6.08 18.46 21.97
N GLY A 16 5.21 17.44 22.00
CA GLY A 16 5.05 16.45 20.93
C GLY A 16 3.82 16.64 20.06
N ALA A 17 2.90 17.52 20.43
CA ALA A 17 1.70 17.80 19.64
C ALA A 17 1.15 19.20 19.96
N LEU A 18 1.86 20.22 19.51
CA LEU A 18 1.40 21.61 19.43
C LEU A 18 1.67 22.02 17.97
N LEU A 19 0.75 22.18 17.00
CA LEU A 19 -0.71 22.18 16.97
C LEU A 19 -1.11 21.69 15.57
N ARG A 20 -2.03 20.73 15.47
CA ARG A 20 -2.65 20.36 14.17
C ARG A 20 -3.75 21.36 13.75
N GLU A 21 -3.97 22.40 14.57
CA GLU A 21 -5.13 23.30 14.54
C GLU A 21 -4.72 24.79 14.69
N MET A 22 -3.52 25.18 14.24
CA MET A 22 -3.18 26.62 14.10
C MET A 22 -3.03 26.97 12.64
N TYR A 23 -3.95 27.80 12.13
CA TYR A 23 -3.84 28.41 10.81
C TYR A 23 -3.27 29.82 10.95
N VAL A 24 -2.19 30.10 10.23
CA VAL A 24 -1.64 31.45 10.10
C VAL A 24 -2.28 32.10 8.87
N PRO A 25 -2.99 33.24 8.99
CA PRO A 25 -3.52 33.94 7.84
C PRO A 25 -2.37 34.49 6.99
N GLY A 26 -2.33 34.13 5.72
CA GLY A 26 -1.35 34.58 4.74
C GLY A 26 -2.04 35.05 3.46
N LYS A 27 -1.38 35.92 2.70
CA LYS A 27 -1.81 36.33 1.36
C LYS A 27 -0.91 35.66 0.34
N LEU A 28 -1.52 35.07 -0.70
CA LEU A 28 -0.77 34.51 -1.81
C LEU A 28 -0.24 35.65 -2.68
N SER A 29 1.08 35.73 -2.83
CA SER A 29 1.75 36.82 -3.56
C SER A 29 1.86 36.53 -5.06
N ASP A 30 2.00 35.27 -5.46
CA ASP A 30 2.14 34.84 -6.84
C ASP A 30 1.37 33.52 -7.05
N VAL A 31 0.52 33.48 -8.08
CA VAL A 31 -0.28 32.31 -8.50
C VAL A 31 0.25 31.70 -9.79
N GLU A 32 1.11 32.41 -10.52
CA GLU A 32 1.63 31.95 -11.81
C GLU A 32 2.78 30.98 -11.63
N ARG A 33 3.48 31.05 -10.49
CA ARG A 33 4.64 30.22 -10.19
C ARG A 33 4.40 29.34 -8.98
N VAL A 34 4.75 28.07 -9.13
CA VAL A 34 4.55 27.03 -8.13
C VAL A 34 5.83 26.26 -7.90
N LEU A 35 6.08 25.85 -6.66
CA LEU A 35 7.15 24.92 -6.34
C LEU A 35 6.67 23.49 -6.56
N ILE A 36 7.45 22.70 -7.29
CA ILE A 36 7.20 21.29 -7.55
C ILE A 36 8.31 20.46 -6.92
N ASP A 37 7.92 19.44 -6.16
CA ASP A 37 8.83 18.39 -5.68
C ASP A 37 9.19 17.44 -6.83
N VAL A 38 10.47 17.39 -7.15
CA VAL A 38 11.01 16.50 -8.19
C VAL A 38 11.55 15.18 -7.60
N GLY A 39 11.58 15.05 -6.27
CA GLY A 39 12.09 13.90 -5.51
C GLY A 39 13.40 14.22 -4.78
N THR A 40 13.83 13.31 -3.91
CA THR A 40 15.09 13.41 -3.13
C THR A 40 15.24 14.66 -2.26
N GLY A 41 14.13 15.35 -1.98
CA GLY A 41 14.10 16.58 -1.17
C GLY A 41 14.36 17.87 -1.95
N TYR A 42 14.36 17.83 -3.29
CA TYR A 42 14.56 19.01 -4.12
C TYR A 42 13.24 19.57 -4.67
N TYR A 43 13.13 20.90 -4.64
CA TYR A 43 12.00 21.65 -5.19
C TYR A 43 12.46 22.53 -6.34
N VAL A 44 11.64 22.61 -7.38
CA VAL A 44 11.90 23.45 -8.55
C VAL A 44 10.71 24.38 -8.76
N GLU A 45 10.98 25.67 -8.90
CA GLU A 45 9.97 26.65 -9.28
C GLU A 45 9.64 26.51 -10.77
N LYS A 46 8.36 26.40 -11.08
CA LYS A 46 7.82 26.25 -12.44
C LYS A 46 6.61 27.14 -12.61
N THR A 47 6.31 27.49 -13.87
CA THR A 47 5.03 28.12 -14.18
C THR A 47 3.89 27.13 -13.92
N ALA A 48 2.69 27.64 -13.63
CA ALA A 48 1.51 26.82 -13.39
C ALA A 48 1.19 25.91 -14.60
N ASN A 49 1.45 26.38 -15.83
CA ASN A 49 1.26 25.58 -17.04
C ASN A 49 2.28 24.43 -17.12
N ASP A 50 3.57 24.72 -16.94
CA ASP A 50 4.62 23.68 -16.93
C ASP A 50 4.40 22.66 -15.82
N ALA A 51 3.87 23.11 -14.68
CA ALA A 51 3.53 22.24 -13.56
C ALA A 51 2.41 21.26 -13.93
N ARG A 52 1.36 21.72 -14.61
CA ARG A 52 0.29 20.86 -15.10
C ARG A 52 0.83 19.80 -16.07
N ASP A 53 1.70 20.19 -16.99
CA ASP A 53 2.32 19.25 -17.93
C ASP A 53 3.29 18.27 -17.24
N PHE A 54 3.99 18.71 -16.20
CA PHE A 54 4.81 17.82 -15.37
C PHE A 54 3.95 16.75 -14.68
N PHE A 55 2.86 17.15 -14.03
CA PHE A 55 1.97 16.21 -13.35
C PHE A 55 1.24 15.31 -14.34
N LYS A 56 0.81 15.81 -15.49
CA LYS A 56 0.22 15.00 -16.57
C LYS A 56 1.17 13.90 -17.03
N ARG A 57 2.44 14.24 -17.30
CA ARG A 57 3.47 13.25 -17.65
C ARG A 57 3.70 12.22 -16.53
N LYS A 58 3.65 12.65 -15.26
CA LYS A 58 3.82 11.76 -14.10
C LYS A 58 2.64 10.79 -13.97
N ILE A 59 1.42 11.25 -14.22
CA ILE A 59 0.22 10.41 -14.30
C ILE A 59 0.36 9.39 -15.43
N ASP A 60 0.68 9.85 -16.65
CA ASP A 60 0.84 8.97 -17.81
C ASP A 60 1.93 7.90 -17.59
N PHE A 61 3.03 8.29 -16.95
CA PHE A 61 4.09 7.37 -16.57
C PHE A 61 3.57 6.29 -15.60
N LEU A 62 2.89 6.67 -14.53
CA LEU A 62 2.34 5.74 -13.55
C LEU A 62 1.30 4.80 -14.18
N THR A 63 0.40 5.32 -15.01
CA THR A 63 -0.59 4.53 -15.74
C THR A 63 0.08 3.47 -16.62
N LYS A 64 1.10 3.85 -17.40
CA LYS A 64 1.86 2.91 -18.23
C LYS A 64 2.60 1.84 -17.41
N GLN A 65 3.10 2.19 -16.21
CA GLN A 65 3.70 1.19 -15.32
C GLN A 65 2.65 0.21 -14.80
N MET A 66 1.45 0.68 -14.45
CA MET A 66 0.35 -0.18 -14.03
C MET A 66 -0.10 -1.14 -15.13
N GLU A 67 -0.26 -0.64 -16.36
CA GLU A 67 -0.62 -1.44 -17.54
C GLU A 67 0.40 -2.55 -17.82
N LYS A 68 1.69 -2.30 -17.59
CA LYS A 68 2.74 -3.32 -17.73
C LYS A 68 2.70 -4.39 -16.65
N ILE A 69 2.30 -4.04 -15.42
CA ILE A 69 2.26 -4.97 -14.29
C ILE A 69 1.02 -5.87 -14.35
N GLN A 70 -0.10 -5.35 -14.87
CA GLN A 70 -1.37 -6.05 -14.94
C GLN A 70 -1.33 -7.44 -15.62
N PRO A 71 -0.71 -7.64 -16.81
CA PRO A 71 -0.65 -8.95 -17.45
C PRO A 71 0.22 -9.94 -16.65
N ALA A 72 1.35 -9.50 -16.10
CA ALA A 72 2.21 -10.34 -15.27
C ALA A 72 1.46 -10.81 -14.00
N LEU A 73 0.65 -9.93 -13.40
CA LEU A 73 -0.19 -10.29 -12.26
C LEU A 73 -1.26 -11.32 -12.65
N GLN A 74 -1.93 -11.14 -13.78
CA GLN A 74 -2.95 -12.08 -14.28
C GLN A 74 -2.34 -13.45 -14.59
N GLU A 75 -1.18 -13.49 -15.24
CA GLU A 75 -0.46 -14.73 -15.55
C GLU A 75 -0.08 -15.49 -14.26
N LYS A 76 0.49 -14.79 -13.27
CA LYS A 76 0.83 -15.40 -11.97
C LYS A 76 -0.40 -15.88 -11.22
N HIS A 77 -1.52 -15.17 -11.31
CA HIS A 77 -2.78 -15.60 -10.71
C HIS A 77 -3.34 -16.85 -11.40
N ALA A 78 -3.35 -16.88 -12.74
CA ALA A 78 -3.80 -18.04 -13.52
C ALA A 78 -2.93 -19.27 -13.25
N MET A 79 -1.60 -19.09 -13.20
CA MET A 79 -0.65 -20.15 -12.86
C MET A 79 -0.94 -20.72 -11.46
N LYS A 80 -1.14 -19.86 -10.47
CA LYS A 80 -1.50 -20.28 -9.11
C LYS A 80 -2.80 -21.09 -9.12
N GLN A 81 -3.82 -20.63 -9.83
CA GLN A 81 -5.10 -21.30 -9.92
C GLN A 81 -4.98 -22.71 -10.52
N ALA A 82 -4.22 -22.85 -11.62
CA ALA A 82 -3.96 -24.14 -12.24
C ALA A 82 -3.24 -25.12 -11.30
N VAL A 83 -2.26 -24.64 -10.52
CA VAL A 83 -1.56 -25.47 -9.53
C VAL A 83 -2.51 -25.93 -8.42
N VAL A 84 -3.39 -25.05 -7.94
CA VAL A 84 -4.40 -25.39 -6.92
C VAL A 84 -5.38 -26.45 -7.44
N GLU A 85 -5.82 -26.33 -8.70
CA GLU A 85 -6.70 -27.31 -9.33
C GLU A 85 -6.03 -28.66 -9.54
N MET A 86 -4.77 -28.69 -9.99
CA MET A 86 -4.02 -29.95 -10.08
C MET A 86 -3.82 -30.60 -8.70
N MET A 87 -3.60 -29.80 -7.67
CA MET A 87 -3.47 -30.29 -6.29
C MET A 87 -4.79 -30.91 -5.80
N SER A 88 -5.93 -30.26 -6.03
CA SER A 88 -7.24 -30.79 -5.63
C SER A 88 -7.60 -32.07 -6.39
N GLN A 89 -7.29 -32.14 -7.69
CA GLN A 89 -7.46 -33.35 -8.50
C GLN A 89 -6.63 -34.52 -7.98
N LYS A 90 -5.34 -34.30 -7.65
CA LYS A 90 -4.49 -35.34 -7.06
C LYS A 90 -5.02 -35.83 -5.71
N ILE A 91 -5.51 -34.92 -4.86
CA ILE A 91 -6.10 -35.29 -3.57
C ILE A 91 -7.37 -36.15 -3.76
N GLN A 92 -8.24 -35.80 -4.72
CA GLN A 92 -9.43 -36.59 -5.07
C GLN A 92 -9.08 -37.97 -5.64
N GLN A 93 -8.05 -38.07 -6.48
CA GLN A 93 -7.54 -39.35 -6.99
C GLN A 93 -6.98 -40.23 -5.87
N LEU A 94 -6.22 -39.66 -4.93
CA LEU A 94 -5.68 -40.42 -3.79
C LEU A 94 -6.78 -40.88 -2.83
N THR A 95 -7.81 -40.06 -2.58
CA THR A 95 -8.94 -40.46 -1.72
C THR A 95 -9.81 -41.54 -2.37
N THR A 96 -10.00 -41.50 -3.70
CA THR A 96 -10.73 -42.56 -4.42
C THR A 96 -9.92 -43.86 -4.52
N LEU A 97 -8.60 -43.80 -4.69
CA LEU A 97 -7.72 -44.98 -4.67
C LEU A 97 -7.60 -45.60 -3.26
N GLY A 98 -7.63 -44.79 -2.19
CA GLY A 98 -7.66 -45.27 -0.81
C GLY A 98 -8.96 -45.97 -0.42
N ALA A 99 -10.08 -45.66 -1.09
CA ALA A 99 -11.37 -46.32 -0.84
C ALA A 99 -11.50 -47.70 -1.52
N ALA A 100 -10.70 -48.00 -2.55
CA ALA A 100 -10.77 -49.27 -3.28
C ALA A 100 -10.09 -50.45 -2.54
N GLN A 101 -9.18 -50.20 -1.59
CA GLN A 101 -8.49 -51.26 -0.83
C GLN A 101 -9.30 -51.83 0.36
N GLY A 102 -10.47 -51.28 0.67
CA GLY A 102 -11.31 -51.76 1.79
C GLY A 102 -12.32 -52.87 1.44
N ALA A 103 -12.45 -53.26 0.18
CA ALA A 103 -13.55 -54.12 -0.28
C ALA A 103 -13.18 -55.60 -0.55
N THR A 104 -11.90 -56.00 -0.50
CA THR A 104 -11.47 -57.36 -0.90
C THR A 104 -11.12 -58.33 0.25
N THR A 105 -11.34 -57.98 1.53
CA THR A 105 -11.03 -58.86 2.67
C THR A 105 -12.25 -59.30 3.49
N LYS A 106 -13.38 -59.56 2.82
CA LYS A 106 -14.48 -60.34 3.41
C LYS A 106 -15.01 -61.35 2.37
N ALA A 107 -14.36 -62.51 2.32
CA ALA A 107 -14.87 -63.73 1.73
C ALA A 107 -14.61 -64.85 2.75
#